data_AF-A0A962K4M5-F1
#
_entry.id   AF-A0A962K4M5-F1
#
_cell.length_a   1.000
_cell.length_b   1.000
_cell.length_c   1.000
_cell.angle_alpha   90.00
_cell.angle_beta   90.00
_cell.angle_gamma   90.00
#
_symmetry.space_group_name_H-M   'P 1'
#
loop_
_entity.id
_entity.type
_entity.pdbx_description
1 polymer ?
#
loop_
_entity_poly.entity_id
_entity_poly.type
_entity_poly.pdbx_seq_one_letter_code
_entity_poly.pdbx_strand_id
1 'polypeptide(L)'
;MEKISVVDEARTDFDNFLSYGKQREEPQTICAVVCEAAFMEEGEGLSLSPVTCVDKPLQKINNFQDLVNAGGLMGQDWDMMCITMLLGENGSIATAIETNKRLDVMLELIRQGQADKMVIFARDEEHVRLNHNL
;
A
#
# COMPACT_ATOMS: atom_id res chain seq x y z
N MET A 1 18.00 1.53 -13.45
CA MET A 1 16.90 0.55 -13.50
C MET A 1 15.75 1.12 -12.69
N GLU A 2 14.62 1.32 -13.35
CA GLU A 2 13.64 2.35 -13.05
C GLU A 2 13.04 2.28 -11.63
N LYS A 3 13.27 3.37 -10.89
CA LYS A 3 12.55 3.74 -9.67
C LYS A 3 11.11 4.09 -10.08
N ILE A 4 10.19 3.13 -10.01
CA ILE A 4 8.76 3.45 -10.07
C ILE A 4 8.35 3.91 -8.67
N SER A 5 8.69 5.17 -8.39
CA SER A 5 8.08 5.98 -7.34
C SER A 5 7.62 7.27 -8.01
N VAL A 6 6.66 7.12 -8.94
CA VAL A 6 5.88 8.24 -9.46
C VAL A 6 4.53 8.14 -8.76
N VAL A 7 4.36 8.92 -7.70
CA VAL A 7 3.04 9.18 -7.10
C VAL A 7 2.38 10.19 -8.04
N ASP A 8 1.75 9.66 -9.08
CA ASP A 8 0.95 10.40 -10.05
C ASP A 8 -0.37 10.84 -9.37
N GLU A 9 -0.84 12.06 -9.64
CA GLU A 9 -2.11 12.58 -9.14
C GLU A 9 -3.30 11.70 -9.58
N ALA A 10 -3.11 10.85 -10.60
CA ALA A 10 -4.04 9.80 -11.01
C ALA A 10 -4.25 8.64 -9.99
N ARG A 11 -3.54 8.62 -8.86
CA ARG A 11 -3.65 7.55 -7.83
C ARG A 11 -4.40 7.97 -6.56
N THR A 12 -5.09 9.11 -6.59
CA THR A 12 -5.95 9.54 -5.48
C THR A 12 -7.26 8.76 -5.37
N ASP A 13 -7.46 7.80 -6.26
CA ASP A 13 -8.63 6.95 -6.35
C ASP A 13 -8.17 5.49 -6.54
N PHE A 14 -8.77 4.57 -5.78
CA PHE A 14 -8.32 3.19 -5.74
C PHE A 14 -8.61 2.45 -7.06
N ASP A 15 -9.73 2.74 -7.72
CA ASP A 15 -10.07 2.15 -9.02
C ASP A 15 -9.10 2.60 -10.11
N ASN A 16 -8.67 3.86 -10.09
CA ASN A 16 -7.61 4.35 -10.97
C ASN A 16 -6.26 3.69 -10.66
N PHE A 17 -5.93 3.49 -9.38
CA PHE A 17 -4.74 2.73 -8.97
C PHE A 17 -4.75 1.31 -9.53
N LEU A 18 -5.87 0.58 -9.41
CA LEU A 18 -6.04 -0.75 -10.00
C LEU A 18 -5.94 -0.73 -11.52
N SER A 19 -6.60 0.23 -12.16
CA SER A 19 -6.62 0.37 -13.62
C SER A 19 -5.21 0.61 -14.17
N TYR A 20 -4.41 1.45 -13.51
CA TYR A 20 -3.01 1.67 -13.87
C TYR A 20 -2.19 0.39 -13.79
N GLY A 21 -2.39 -0.42 -12.75
CA GLY A 21 -1.74 -1.72 -12.64
C GLY A 21 -2.15 -2.66 -13.77
N LYS A 22 -3.46 -2.77 -14.03
CA LYS A 22 -4.05 -3.69 -15.02
C LYS A 22 -3.64 -3.39 -16.47
N GLN A 23 -3.14 -2.18 -16.77
CA GLN A 23 -2.63 -1.82 -18.10
C GLN A 23 -1.29 -2.48 -18.44
N ARG A 24 -0.56 -3.02 -17.46
CA ARG A 24 0.72 -3.68 -17.70
C ARG A 24 0.52 -5.14 -18.09
N GLU A 25 1.28 -5.61 -19.08
CA GLU A 25 1.23 -7.01 -19.54
C GLU A 25 1.78 -7.99 -18.49
N GLU A 26 2.70 -7.53 -17.63
CA GLU A 26 3.32 -8.36 -16.59
C GLU A 26 2.40 -8.56 -15.37
N PRO A 27 2.27 -9.80 -14.85
CA PRO A 27 1.52 -10.07 -13.63
C PRO A 27 2.07 -9.27 -12.45
N GLN A 28 1.17 -8.78 -11.61
CA GLN A 28 1.53 -7.97 -10.45
C GLN A 28 0.92 -8.53 -9.17
N THR A 29 1.63 -8.31 -8.06
CA THR A 29 1.17 -8.55 -6.70
C THR A 29 0.97 -7.20 -6.02
N ILE A 30 -0.21 -6.97 -5.45
CA ILE A 30 -0.42 -5.87 -4.50
C ILE A 30 0.23 -6.28 -3.20
N CYS A 31 1.07 -5.39 -2.64
CA CYS A 31 1.59 -5.49 -1.29
C CYS A 31 1.04 -4.31 -0.48
N ALA A 32 0.44 -4.61 0.67
CA ALA A 32 -0.14 -3.62 1.55
C ALA A 32 0.30 -3.85 3.00
N VAL A 33 0.55 -2.76 3.72
CA VAL A 33 0.70 -2.74 5.17
C VAL A 33 -0.45 -1.94 5.75
N VAL A 34 -1.15 -2.56 6.69
CA VAL A 34 -2.28 -1.96 7.40
C VAL A 34 -1.77 -1.39 8.72
N CYS A 35 -2.16 -0.17 9.04
CA CYS A 35 -1.66 0.56 10.19
C CYS A 35 -2.79 1.17 11.01
N GLU A 36 -2.57 1.25 12.32
CA GLU A 36 -3.23 2.23 13.19
C GLU A 36 -2.50 3.57 13.08
N ALA A 37 -3.23 4.66 13.18
CA ALA A 37 -2.72 6.03 13.12
C ALA A 37 -2.95 6.76 14.44
N ALA A 38 -1.91 7.45 14.91
CA ALA A 38 -1.99 8.29 16.10
C ALA A 38 -1.43 9.68 15.82
N PHE A 39 -2.07 10.71 16.37
CA PHE A 39 -1.50 12.05 16.36
C PHE A 39 -0.28 12.11 17.28
N MET A 40 0.81 12.70 16.79
CA MET A 40 2.00 12.95 17.59
C MET A 40 1.75 14.12 18.55
N GLU A 41 2.26 14.01 19.78
CA GLU A 41 1.96 14.93 20.89
C GLU A 41 2.34 16.40 20.63
N GLU A 42 3.28 16.67 19.72
CA GLU A 42 3.79 18.02 19.42
C GLU A 42 3.21 18.65 18.15
N GLY A 43 2.16 18.06 17.56
CA GLY A 43 1.57 18.57 16.30
C GLY A 43 2.45 18.30 15.07
N GLU A 44 3.46 17.43 15.20
CA GLU A 44 4.43 17.05 14.18
C GLU A 44 3.88 16.10 13.09
N GLY A 45 2.62 15.66 13.22
CA GLY A 45 1.93 14.86 12.20
C GLY A 45 1.30 13.59 12.74
N LEU A 46 1.14 12.61 11.84
CA LEU A 46 0.58 11.30 12.12
C LEU A 46 1.69 10.26 12.20
N SER A 47 1.71 9.48 13.27
CA SER A 47 2.53 8.28 13.40
C SER A 47 1.71 7.06 12.98
N LEU A 48 2.33 6.14 12.25
CA LEU A 48 1.70 4.90 11.78
C LEU A 48 2.34 3.69 12.45
N SER A 49 1.50 2.84 13.06
CA SER A 49 1.91 1.58 13.68
C SER A 49 1.38 0.39 12.86
N PRO A 50 2.27 -0.42 12.23
CA PRO A 50 1.84 -1.59 11.46
C PRO A 50 1.10 -2.63 12.31
N VAL A 51 -0.05 -3.08 11.80
CA VAL A 51 -0.91 -4.13 12.40
C VAL A 51 -0.73 -5.45 11.66
N THR A 52 -0.86 -5.43 10.33
CA THR A 52 -0.77 -6.64 9.50
C THR A 52 -0.32 -6.31 8.08
N CYS A 53 0.06 -7.34 7.33
CA CYS A 53 0.42 -7.25 5.92
C CYS A 53 -0.57 -8.04 5.06
N VAL A 54 -0.87 -7.51 3.88
CA VAL A 54 -1.74 -8.16 2.90
C VAL A 54 -1.02 -8.22 1.56
N ASP A 55 -0.89 -9.41 0.99
CA ASP A 55 -0.44 -9.60 -0.37
C ASP A 55 -1.48 -10.37 -1.19
N LYS A 56 -1.79 -9.86 -2.39
CA LYS A 56 -2.70 -10.53 -3.31
C LYS A 56 -2.30 -10.26 -4.78
N PRO A 57 -2.44 -11.26 -5.67
CA PRO A 57 -2.35 -11.01 -7.11
C PRO A 57 -3.32 -9.91 -7.53
N LEU A 58 -2.85 -8.92 -8.29
CA LEU A 58 -3.66 -7.79 -8.74
C LEU A 58 -4.95 -8.25 -9.46
N GLN A 59 -4.85 -9.32 -10.25
CA GLN A 59 -5.99 -9.92 -10.97
C GLN A 59 -7.09 -10.49 -10.06
N LYS A 60 -6.81 -10.72 -8.77
CA LYS A 60 -7.80 -11.19 -7.78
C LYS A 60 -8.48 -10.04 -7.04
N ILE A 61 -8.11 -8.80 -7.32
CA ILE A 61 -8.60 -7.61 -6.63
C ILE A 61 -9.41 -6.77 -7.62
N ASN A 62 -10.69 -6.57 -7.31
CA ASN A 62 -11.62 -5.79 -8.13
C ASN A 62 -11.91 -4.42 -7.52
N ASN A 63 -11.85 -4.28 -6.20
CA ASN A 63 -12.12 -3.06 -5.45
C ASN A 63 -11.36 -3.06 -4.10
N PHE A 64 -11.44 -1.96 -3.35
CA PHE A 64 -10.75 -1.83 -2.06
C PHE A 64 -11.23 -2.84 -1.02
N GLN A 65 -12.54 -3.15 -1.03
CA GLN A 65 -13.15 -4.12 -0.11
C GLN A 65 -12.55 -5.52 -0.26
N ASP A 66 -12.10 -5.92 -1.45
CA ASP A 66 -11.39 -7.20 -1.66
C ASP A 66 -10.08 -7.27 -0.85
N LEU A 67 -9.37 -6.15 -0.68
CA LEU A 67 -8.16 -6.08 0.18
C LEU A 67 -8.53 -6.11 1.66
N VAL A 68 -9.56 -5.38 2.08
CA VAL A 68 -10.07 -5.39 3.46
C VAL A 68 -10.48 -6.81 3.86
N ASN A 69 -11.16 -7.53 2.97
CA ASN A 69 -11.54 -8.93 3.17
C ASN A 69 -10.31 -9.85 3.23
N ALA A 70 -9.39 -9.69 2.29
CA ALA A 70 -8.16 -10.49 2.21
C ALA A 70 -7.28 -10.35 3.45
N GLY A 71 -7.25 -9.18 4.09
CA GLY A 71 -6.53 -8.93 5.34
C GLY A 71 -7.29 -9.33 6.59
N GLY A 72 -8.55 -9.76 6.49
CA GLY A 72 -9.39 -10.06 7.65
C GLY A 72 -9.68 -8.84 8.52
N LEU A 73 -9.71 -7.64 7.92
CA LEU A 73 -9.76 -6.36 8.63
C LEU A 73 -11.16 -5.95 9.08
N MET A 74 -12.18 -6.74 8.70
CA MET A 74 -13.56 -6.53 9.16
C MET A 74 -13.63 -6.65 10.68
N GLY A 75 -14.01 -5.56 11.34
CA GLY A 75 -14.14 -5.52 12.81
C GLY A 75 -12.82 -5.43 13.57
N GLN A 76 -11.70 -5.14 12.89
CA GLN A 76 -10.42 -4.80 13.55
C GLN A 76 -10.26 -3.28 13.64
N ASP A 77 -9.44 -2.81 14.57
CA ASP A 77 -9.01 -1.42 14.66
C ASP A 77 -7.80 -1.20 13.72
N TRP A 78 -7.92 -0.23 12.81
CA TRP A 78 -6.94 0.15 11.77
C TRP A 78 -7.42 1.42 11.07
N ASP A 79 -6.52 2.31 10.69
CA ASP A 79 -6.89 3.62 10.16
C ASP A 79 -6.44 3.81 8.72
N MET A 80 -5.31 3.21 8.34
CA MET A 80 -4.67 3.42 7.05
C MET A 80 -4.15 2.12 6.44
N MET A 81 -4.11 2.10 5.11
CA MET A 81 -3.51 1.04 4.31
C MET A 81 -2.48 1.66 3.36
N CYS A 82 -1.21 1.37 3.58
CA CYS A 82 -0.10 1.76 2.71
C CYS A 82 0.11 0.69 1.65
N ILE A 83 0.01 1.04 0.36
CA ILE A 83 -0.07 0.09 -0.76
C ILE A 83 1.02 0.36 -1.80
N THR A 84 1.55 -0.71 -2.38
CA THR A 84 2.41 -0.70 -3.55
C THR A 84 2.12 -1.88 -4.48
N MET A 85 2.58 -1.79 -5.73
CA MET A 85 2.55 -2.90 -6.68
C MET A 85 3.97 -3.46 -6.86
N LEU A 86 4.07 -4.78 -6.80
CA LEU A 86 5.26 -5.53 -7.13
C LEU A 86 5.04 -6.24 -8.47
N LEU A 87 5.82 -5.86 -9.47
CA LEU A 87 5.85 -6.54 -10.76
C LEU A 87 6.50 -7.90 -10.58
N GLY A 88 5.93 -8.90 -11.25
CA GLY A 88 6.61 -10.15 -11.51
C GLY A 88 7.70 -10.02 -12.57
N GLU A 89 8.32 -11.16 -12.90
CA GLU A 89 9.37 -11.24 -13.90
C GLU A 89 9.04 -12.32 -14.95
N ASN A 90 9.33 -12.03 -16.22
CA ASN A 90 9.21 -12.95 -17.35
C ASN A 90 7.81 -13.59 -17.47
N GLY A 91 6.74 -12.81 -17.32
CA GLY A 91 5.36 -13.27 -17.39
C GLY A 91 4.89 -14.09 -16.18
N SER A 92 5.71 -14.21 -15.14
CA SER A 92 5.37 -14.93 -13.90
C SER A 92 5.09 -13.94 -12.78
N ILE A 93 4.10 -14.23 -11.92
CA ILE A 93 3.84 -13.42 -10.73
C ILE A 93 5.04 -13.44 -9.78
N ALA A 94 5.24 -12.34 -9.06
CA ALA A 94 6.28 -12.25 -8.04
C ALA A 94 6.20 -13.40 -7.05
N THR A 95 7.36 -13.96 -6.70
CA THR A 95 7.48 -15.06 -5.76
C THR A 95 7.13 -14.60 -4.33
N ALA A 96 6.85 -15.56 -3.45
CA ALA A 96 6.66 -15.28 -2.03
C ALA A 96 7.89 -14.62 -1.40
N ILE A 97 9.11 -14.99 -1.83
CA ILE A 97 10.35 -14.40 -1.32
C ILE A 97 10.46 -12.92 -1.70
N GLU A 98 10.17 -12.57 -2.95
CA GLU A 98 10.19 -11.18 -3.42
C GLU A 98 9.09 -10.35 -2.78
N THR A 99 7.90 -10.93 -2.64
CA THR A 99 6.74 -10.31 -1.99
C THR A 99 7.05 -10.01 -0.52
N ASN A 100 7.61 -10.97 0.23
CA ASN A 100 8.00 -10.76 1.62
C ASN A 100 9.10 -9.68 1.74
N LYS A 101 10.13 -9.71 0.88
CA LYS A 101 11.14 -8.66 0.86
C LYS A 101 10.54 -7.28 0.60
N ARG A 102 9.52 -7.17 -0.26
CA ARG A 102 8.82 -5.91 -0.50
C ARG A 102 8.08 -5.44 0.75
N LEU A 103 7.35 -6.34 1.41
CA LEU A 103 6.63 -6.02 2.65
C LEU A 103 7.59 -5.61 3.77
N ASP A 104 8.74 -6.27 3.91
CA ASP A 104 9.79 -5.89 4.88
C ASP A 104 10.30 -4.46 4.63
N VAL A 105 10.53 -4.09 3.38
CA VAL A 105 10.92 -2.72 3.01
C VAL A 105 9.81 -1.72 3.35
N MET A 106 8.55 -2.05 3.08
CA MET A 106 7.42 -1.18 3.43
C MET A 106 7.31 -0.96 4.94
N LEU A 107 7.44 -2.03 5.73
CA LEU A 107 7.43 -1.95 7.19
C LEU A 107 8.55 -1.03 7.70
N GLU A 108 9.75 -1.15 7.13
CA GLU A 108 10.87 -0.29 7.51
C GLU A 108 10.64 1.18 7.14
N LEU A 109 10.10 1.46 5.95
CA LEU A 109 9.74 2.82 5.56
C LEU A 109 8.71 3.44 6.52
N ILE A 110 7.70 2.67 6.93
CA ILE A 110 6.68 3.13 7.88
C ILE A 110 7.30 3.43 9.24
N ARG A 111 8.16 2.54 9.76
CA ARG A 111 8.87 2.74 11.03
C ARG A 111 9.78 3.97 11.01
N GLN A 112 10.32 4.33 9.84
CA GLN A 112 11.13 5.53 9.64
C GLN A 112 10.31 6.79 9.37
N GLY A 113 8.96 6.73 9.43
CA GLY A 113 8.09 7.87 9.15
C GLY A 113 8.02 8.27 7.67
N GLN A 114 8.38 7.36 6.77
CA GLN A 114 8.49 7.59 5.32
C GLN A 114 7.38 6.87 4.53
N ALA A 115 6.19 6.78 5.11
CA ALA A 115 5.05 6.13 4.49
C ALA A 115 4.53 6.90 3.26
N ASP A 116 4.83 8.20 3.14
CA ASP A 116 4.54 9.09 2.01
C ASP A 116 5.13 8.60 0.67
N LYS A 117 6.07 7.65 0.71
CA LYS A 117 6.64 6.99 -0.47
C LYS A 117 5.71 5.95 -1.10
N MET A 118 4.58 5.66 -0.47
CA MET A 118 3.57 4.71 -0.92
C MET A 118 2.25 5.42 -1.19
N VAL A 119 1.33 4.72 -1.85
CA VAL A 119 -0.06 5.18 -1.95
C VAL A 119 -0.74 4.82 -0.63
N ILE A 120 -1.47 5.76 -0.03
CA ILE A 120 -2.12 5.53 1.26
C ILE A 120 -3.61 5.77 1.09
N PHE A 121 -4.40 4.80 1.54
CA PHE A 121 -5.85 4.93 1.64
C PHE A 121 -6.26 4.81 3.11
N ALA A 122 -7.17 5.68 3.54
CA ALA A 122 -7.85 5.54 4.81
C ALA A 122 -8.86 4.38 4.75
N ARG A 123 -9.39 4.02 5.92
CA ARG A 123 -10.38 2.93 6.06
C ARG A 123 -11.61 3.09 5.14
N ASP A 124 -12.02 4.31 4.88
CA ASP A 124 -13.16 4.68 4.03
C ASP A 124 -12.77 4.88 2.55
N GLU A 125 -11.60 4.38 2.15
CA GLU A 125 -11.07 4.47 0.78
C GLU A 125 -10.63 5.89 0.37
N GLU A 126 -10.64 6.86 1.28
CA GLU A 126 -10.11 8.19 1.00
C GLU A 126 -8.58 8.15 0.84
N HIS A 127 -8.06 8.68 -0.27
CA HIS A 127 -6.62 8.78 -0.45
C HIS A 127 -6.02 9.83 0.49
N VAL A 128 -5.03 9.42 1.28
CA VAL A 128 -4.35 10.27 2.25
C VAL A 128 -2.99 10.72 1.70
N ARG A 129 -2.72 12.02 1.77
CA ARG A 129 -1.37 12.56 1.60
C ARG A 129 -0.78 12.88 2.97
N LEU A 130 0.32 12.22 3.32
CA LEU A 130 1.09 12.59 4.51
C LEU A 130 2.01 13.75 4.14
N ASN A 131 1.94 14.84 4.90
CA ASN A 131 2.83 15.99 4.70
C ASN A 131 4.12 15.74 5.48
N HIS A 132 5.26 15.75 4.79
CA HIS A 132 6.57 15.77 5.43
C HIS A 132 6.97 17.24 5.62
N ASN A 133 6.95 17.73 6.86
CA ASN A 133 7.60 19.01 7.17
C ASN A 133 9.11 18.74 7.21
N LEU A 134 9.83 19.21 6.17
CA LEU A 134 11.29 19.23 6.12
C LEU A 134 11.88 20.29 7.04
#